data_AF-A0A8T5U7N7-F1
#
_entry.id   AF-A0A8T5U7N7-F1
#
_cell.length_a   1.000
_cell.length_b   1.000
_cell.length_c   1.000
_cell.angle_alpha   90.00
_cell.angle_beta   90.00
_cell.angle_gamma   90.00
#
_symmetry.space_group_name_H-M   'P 1'
#
loop_
_entity.id
_entity.type
_entity.pdbx_description
1 polymer ?
#
loop_
_entity_poly.entity_id
_entity_poly.type
_entity_poly.pdbx_seq_one_letter_code
_entity_poly.pdbx_strand_id
1 'polypeptide(L)'
;MALFKENLEALVYLLIISAGLYLLNKLISAIFGKSKKITLKQKMIVNFSLKIGTVLIVVFFVIEGFPVISLIDPTYTAVFTGAISTAIAFASSGIFANFFSGIIMMLIRPFEIDDLVKIEGDKGIIRAINITKLKLETFDNIIIEKSNAQVLSSKIVNYTIKLGKKKTLEDFKKKILAPQDIGFKGIYEDLSSSKNEFEDNLKKAYESFSTKYYPKLYNFTFRMAFPYRGFRVIIDKVAELCASYQEKNIFRIKPQFDIVDYNISIAVKFRLLTFNAQKIFEFQPKFADDVFNIIHTYKIS
;
A
#
# COMPACT_ATOMS: atom_id res chain seq x y z
N MET A 1 8.48 -0.53 51.94
CA MET A 1 9.38 0.15 52.88
C MET A 1 9.54 1.56 52.38
N ALA A 2 9.15 2.57 53.15
CA ALA A 2 9.26 3.95 52.68
C ALA A 2 10.73 4.31 52.40
N LEU A 3 10.96 5.08 51.35
CA LEU A 3 12.31 5.55 50.95
C LEU A 3 12.96 6.41 52.03
N PHE A 4 12.15 7.10 52.85
CA PHE A 4 12.61 7.97 53.92
C PHE A 4 12.11 7.47 55.27
N LYS A 5 12.81 7.82 56.35
CA LYS A 5 12.43 7.41 57.71
C LYS A 5 11.40 8.35 58.32
N GLU A 6 11.52 9.64 58.03
CA GLU A 6 10.61 10.67 58.54
C GLU A 6 9.81 11.34 57.43
N ASN A 7 8.57 11.74 57.73
CA ASN A 7 7.74 12.50 56.78
C ASN A 7 8.34 13.87 56.45
N LEU A 8 9.06 14.48 57.41
CA LEU A 8 9.73 15.76 57.20
C LEU A 8 10.86 15.62 56.18
N GLU A 9 11.69 14.58 56.32
CA GLU A 9 12.71 14.24 55.32
C GLU A 9 12.07 14.01 53.95
N ALA A 10 11.01 13.19 53.87
CA ALA A 10 10.30 12.92 52.62
C ALA A 10 9.79 14.20 51.94
N LEU A 11 9.23 15.14 52.72
CA LEU A 11 8.73 16.41 52.22
C LEU A 11 9.86 17.30 51.71
N VAL A 12 10.99 17.38 52.44
CA VAL A 12 12.17 18.13 52.01
C VAL A 12 12.72 17.59 50.69
N TYR A 13 12.89 16.27 50.57
CA TYR A 13 13.35 15.65 49.32
C TYR A 13 12.37 15.84 48.17
N LEU A 14 11.05 15.75 48.42
CA LEU A 14 10.04 16.03 47.41
C LEU A 14 10.13 17.48 46.90
N LEU A 15 10.33 18.45 47.79
CA LEU A 15 10.53 19.85 47.41
C LEU A 15 11.81 20.05 46.59
N ILE A 16 12.92 19.40 46.97
CA ILE A 16 14.18 19.46 46.23
C ILE A 16 14.02 18.85 44.83
N ILE A 17 13.41 17.68 44.73
CA ILE A 17 13.18 16.97 43.46
C ILE A 17 12.22 17.76 42.57
N SER A 18 11.12 18.27 43.11
CA SER A 18 10.16 19.06 42.34
C SER A 18 10.77 20.38 41.86
N ALA A 19 11.59 21.05 42.68
CA ALA A 19 12.37 22.22 42.27
C ALA A 19 13.39 21.87 41.18
N GLY A 20 14.12 20.76 41.32
CA GLY A 20 15.05 20.26 40.31
C GLY A 20 14.39 19.95 38.98
N LEU A 21 13.24 19.24 39.00
CA LEU A 21 12.44 18.95 37.80
C LEU A 21 11.87 20.22 37.17
N TYR A 22 11.41 21.18 37.98
CA TYR A 22 10.95 22.47 37.47
C TYR A 22 12.06 23.25 36.77
N LEU A 23 13.26 23.31 37.36
CA LEU A 23 14.43 23.94 36.76
C LEU A 23 14.86 23.24 35.47
N LEU A 24 14.90 21.90 35.48
CA LEU A 24 15.22 21.08 34.31
C LEU A 24 14.22 21.34 33.18
N ASN A 25 12.92 21.31 33.47
CA ASN A 25 11.87 21.62 32.51
C ASN A 25 12.02 23.05 31.96
N LYS A 26 12.26 24.03 32.83
CA LYS A 26 12.46 25.43 32.43
C LYS A 26 13.68 25.58 31.50
N LEU A 27 14.76 24.87 31.80
CA LEU A 27 15.99 24.89 31.01
C LEU A 27 15.77 24.25 29.63
N ILE A 28 15.17 23.07 29.58
CA ILE A 28 14.85 22.38 28.32
C ILE A 28 13.86 23.22 27.50
N SER A 29 12.79 23.73 28.11
CA SER A 29 11.83 24.60 27.42
C SER A 29 12.46 25.90 26.93
N ALA A 30 13.45 26.46 27.63
CA ALA A 30 14.18 27.65 27.17
C ALA A 30 15.08 27.35 25.96
N ILE A 31 15.78 26.21 25.96
CA ILE A 31 16.62 25.76 24.84
C ILE A 31 15.76 25.52 23.60
N PHE A 32 14.68 24.74 23.75
CA PHE A 32 13.75 24.45 22.66
C PHE A 32 12.95 25.68 22.23
N GLY A 33 12.66 26.60 23.15
CA GLY A 33 11.99 27.88 22.90
C GLY A 33 12.79 28.78 21.97
N LYS A 34 14.10 28.93 22.22
CA LYS A 34 15.02 29.78 21.43
C LYS A 34 15.35 29.22 20.05
N SER A 35 15.15 27.92 19.82
CA SER A 35 15.43 27.32 18.52
C SER A 35 14.40 27.70 17.47
N LYS A 36 14.83 28.39 16.41
CA LYS A 36 14.02 28.69 15.21
C LYS A 36 13.86 27.48 14.27
N LYS A 37 14.72 26.46 14.40
CA LYS A 37 14.68 25.23 13.59
C LYS A 37 13.60 24.25 14.03
N ILE A 38 13.03 24.44 15.22
CA ILE A 38 12.03 23.53 15.81
C ILE A 38 10.63 24.08 15.56
N THR A 39 9.78 23.25 14.99
CA THR A 39 8.38 23.61 14.70
C THR A 39 7.58 23.80 15.99
N LEU A 40 6.53 24.63 15.94
CA LEU A 40 5.64 24.85 17.09
C LEU A 40 5.05 23.53 17.62
N LYS A 41 4.68 22.62 16.70
CA LYS A 41 4.17 21.28 17.04
C LYS A 41 5.17 20.47 17.86
N GLN A 42 6.45 20.46 17.46
CA GLN A 42 7.51 19.76 18.20
C GLN A 42 7.72 20.37 19.59
N LYS A 43 7.68 21.70 19.72
CA LYS A 43 7.78 22.37 21.03
C LYS A 43 6.63 21.98 21.97
N MET A 44 5.41 21.91 21.44
CA MET A 44 4.25 21.46 22.22
C MET A 44 4.41 20.01 22.71
N ILE A 45 4.85 19.10 21.83
CA ILE A 45 5.07 17.69 22.18
C ILE A 45 6.12 17.57 23.29
N VAL A 46 7.27 18.25 23.15
CA VAL A 46 8.34 18.22 24.16
C VAL A 46 7.84 18.75 25.50
N ASN A 47 7.18 19.91 25.53
CA ASN A 47 6.66 20.48 26.77
C ASN A 47 5.59 19.60 27.42
N PHE A 48 4.75 18.94 26.62
CA PHE A 48 3.77 17.99 27.11
C PHE A 48 4.44 16.75 27.73
N SER A 49 5.44 16.17 27.04
CA SER A 49 6.22 15.03 27.54
C SER A 49 7.00 15.36 28.83
N LEU A 50 7.55 16.56 28.96
CA LEU A 50 8.23 16.99 30.18
C LEU A 50 7.26 17.12 31.36
N LYS A 51 6.08 17.71 31.13
CA LYS A 51 5.04 17.83 32.15
C LYS A 51 4.52 16.46 32.60
N ILE A 52 4.21 15.56 31.67
CA ILE A 52 3.72 14.22 32.02
C ILE A 52 4.79 13.44 32.80
N GLY A 53 6.07 13.51 32.39
CA GLY A 53 7.18 12.87 33.08
C GLY A 53 7.37 13.42 34.50
N THR A 54 7.25 14.73 34.68
CA THR A 54 7.33 15.38 36.00
C THR A 54 6.23 14.89 36.93
N VAL A 55 4.98 14.85 36.44
CA VAL A 55 3.85 14.35 37.24
C VAL A 55 4.08 12.89 37.63
N LEU A 56 4.51 12.03 36.72
CA LEU A 56 4.78 10.61 37.01
C LEU A 56 5.88 10.44 38.06
N ILE A 57 6.98 11.17 37.96
CA ILE A 57 8.09 11.11 38.93
C ILE A 57 7.61 11.60 40.30
N VAL A 58 6.90 12.73 40.36
CA VAL A 58 6.38 13.28 41.62
C VAL A 58 5.40 12.30 42.26
N VAL A 59 4.47 11.72 41.49
CA VAL A 59 3.51 10.72 42.00
C VAL A 59 4.24 9.50 42.55
N PHE A 60 5.26 9.00 41.85
CA PHE A 60 6.10 7.91 42.34
C PHE A 60 6.76 8.24 43.69
N PHE A 61 7.37 9.42 43.81
CA PHE A 61 7.99 9.86 45.07
C PHE A 61 6.96 10.11 46.18
N VAL A 62 5.74 10.52 45.86
CA VAL A 62 4.68 10.61 46.88
C VAL A 62 4.38 9.22 47.42
N ILE A 63 4.08 8.25 46.55
CA ILE A 63 3.68 6.89 46.92
C ILE A 63 4.78 6.16 47.71
N GLU A 64 6.03 6.20 47.23
CA GLU A 64 7.15 5.46 47.84
C GLU A 64 7.91 6.27 48.91
N GLY A 65 7.81 7.59 48.88
CA GLY A 65 8.59 8.48 49.73
C GLY A 65 8.05 8.62 51.14
N PHE A 66 6.73 8.67 51.34
CA PHE A 66 6.15 9.02 52.62
C PHE A 66 5.93 7.79 53.54
N PRO A 67 6.55 7.75 54.74
CA PRO A 67 6.27 6.73 55.75
C PRO A 67 4.80 6.52 56.06
N VAL A 68 4.00 7.58 56.08
CA VAL A 68 2.55 7.49 56.35
C VAL A 68 1.81 6.65 55.33
N ILE A 69 2.26 6.64 54.07
CA ILE A 69 1.65 5.80 53.03
C ILE A 69 1.97 4.33 53.27
N SER A 70 3.13 4.02 53.86
CA SER A 70 3.48 2.64 54.24
C SER A 70 2.65 2.07 55.39
N LEU A 71 1.85 2.89 56.07
CA LEU A 71 0.86 2.44 57.06
C LEU A 71 -0.41 1.88 56.41
N ILE A 72 -0.64 2.21 55.13
CA ILE A 72 -1.73 1.65 54.35
C ILE A 72 -1.35 0.22 53.96
N ASP A 73 -2.29 -0.73 54.07
CA ASP A 73 -2.04 -2.11 53.64
C ASP A 73 -1.60 -2.11 52.17
N PRO A 74 -0.43 -2.70 51.85
CA PRO A 74 0.10 -2.78 50.49
C PRO A 74 -0.89 -3.36 49.48
N THR A 75 -1.81 -4.21 49.95
CA THR A 75 -2.88 -4.81 49.15
C THR A 75 -3.79 -3.75 48.54
N TYR A 76 -4.20 -2.73 49.29
CA TYR A 76 -5.08 -1.68 48.76
C TYR A 76 -4.35 -0.81 47.75
N THR A 77 -3.10 -0.44 48.03
CA THR A 77 -2.29 0.32 47.09
C THR A 77 -2.07 -0.46 45.80
N ALA A 78 -1.76 -1.76 45.90
CA ALA A 78 -1.54 -2.62 44.73
C ALA A 78 -2.81 -2.80 43.89
N VAL A 79 -3.97 -3.00 44.52
CA VAL A 79 -5.26 -3.10 43.82
C VAL A 79 -5.59 -1.79 43.10
N PHE A 80 -5.41 -0.65 43.77
CA PHE A 80 -5.73 0.65 43.18
C PHE A 80 -4.79 1.02 42.04
N THR A 81 -3.48 0.83 42.21
CA THR A 81 -2.49 1.05 41.14
C THR A 81 -2.68 0.06 39.98
N GLY A 82 -3.02 -1.19 40.29
CA GLY A 82 -3.36 -2.22 39.31
C GLY A 82 -4.59 -1.84 38.48
N ALA A 83 -5.65 -1.35 39.13
CA ALA A 83 -6.85 -0.89 38.44
C ALA A 83 -6.58 0.32 37.53
N ILE A 84 -5.86 1.33 38.02
CA ILE A 84 -5.52 2.52 37.23
C ILE A 84 -4.63 2.17 36.04
N SER A 85 -3.57 1.38 36.25
CA SER A 85 -2.66 0.98 35.17
C SER A 85 -3.39 0.17 34.10
N THR A 86 -4.30 -0.72 34.50
CA THR A 86 -5.15 -1.49 33.59
C THR A 86 -6.09 -0.58 32.79
N ALA A 87 -6.72 0.39 33.44
CA ALA A 87 -7.59 1.36 32.76
C ALA A 87 -6.82 2.19 31.70
N ILE A 88 -5.60 2.65 32.04
CA ILE A 88 -4.73 3.38 31.11
C ILE A 88 -4.31 2.47 29.94
N ALA A 89 -3.98 1.20 30.21
CA ALA A 89 -3.61 0.23 29.19
C ALA A 89 -4.78 -0.03 28.22
N PHE A 90 -5.99 -0.22 28.73
CA PHE A 90 -7.19 -0.39 27.90
C PHE A 90 -7.48 0.86 27.07
N ALA A 91 -7.41 2.05 27.67
CA ALA A 91 -7.60 3.31 26.96
C ALA A 91 -6.57 3.52 25.84
N SER A 92 -5.34 3.04 26.03
CA SER A 92 -4.23 3.19 25.08
C SER A 92 -4.10 2.02 24.08
N SER A 93 -4.92 0.97 24.22
CA SER A 93 -4.82 -0.27 23.44
C SER A 93 -4.82 -0.04 21.92
N GLY A 94 -5.67 0.86 21.42
CA GLY A 94 -5.74 1.20 20.00
C GLY A 94 -4.46 1.84 19.45
N ILE A 95 -3.70 2.58 20.28
CA ILE A 95 -2.42 3.18 19.87
C ILE A 95 -1.37 2.08 19.69
N PHE A 96 -1.27 1.18 20.68
CA PHE A 96 -0.34 0.04 20.62
C PHE A 96 -0.69 -0.90 19.46
N ALA A 97 -1.98 -1.19 19.23
CA ALA A 97 -2.41 -2.02 18.11
C ALA A 97 -1.95 -1.43 16.78
N ASN A 98 -2.12 -0.13 16.56
CA ASN A 98 -1.67 0.54 15.34
C ASN A 98 -0.14 0.57 15.19
N PHE A 99 0.57 0.80 16.29
CA PHE A 99 2.04 0.80 16.32
C PHE A 99 2.60 -0.57 15.92
N PHE A 100 2.18 -1.65 16.60
CA PHE A 100 2.62 -3.01 16.30
C PHE A 100 2.19 -3.46 14.91
N SER A 101 0.98 -3.10 14.47
CA SER A 101 0.53 -3.39 13.11
C SER A 101 1.42 -2.70 12.07
N GLY A 102 1.85 -1.47 12.31
CA GLY A 102 2.83 -0.79 11.47
C GLY A 102 4.16 -1.54 11.36
N ILE A 103 4.72 -1.98 12.49
CA ILE A 103 5.95 -2.80 12.50
C ILE A 103 5.74 -4.11 11.73
N ILE A 104 4.66 -4.83 12.01
CA ILE A 104 4.34 -6.09 11.35
C ILE A 104 4.21 -5.91 9.84
N MET A 105 3.55 -4.85 9.39
CA MET A 105 3.42 -4.54 7.96
C MET A 105 4.78 -4.25 7.32
N MET A 106 5.72 -3.61 8.03
CA MET A 106 7.07 -3.38 7.53
C MET A 106 7.91 -4.67 7.44
N LEU A 107 7.66 -5.63 8.34
CA LEU A 107 8.36 -6.92 8.39
C LEU A 107 7.81 -7.92 7.37
N ILE A 108 6.50 -8.14 7.36
CA ILE A 108 5.82 -9.13 6.50
C ILE A 108 5.64 -8.60 5.07
N ARG A 109 5.56 -7.27 4.91
CA ARG A 109 5.37 -6.57 3.62
C ARG A 109 4.29 -7.21 2.74
N PRO A 110 3.02 -7.23 3.18
CA PRO A 110 1.91 -7.75 2.37
C PRO A 110 1.68 -6.94 1.07
N PHE A 111 2.25 -5.74 0.99
CA PHE A 111 2.29 -4.84 -0.15
C PHE A 111 3.43 -3.84 0.03
N GLU A 112 3.85 -3.20 -1.06
CA GLU A 112 4.90 -2.18 -1.06
C GLU A 112 4.35 -0.78 -1.36
N ILE A 113 5.19 0.24 -1.18
CA ILE A 113 4.87 1.60 -1.62
C ILE A 113 4.69 1.57 -3.15
N ASP A 114 3.73 2.34 -3.65
CA ASP A 114 3.25 2.38 -5.03
C ASP A 114 2.47 1.15 -5.53
N ASP A 115 2.15 0.19 -4.65
CA ASP A 115 1.22 -0.88 -4.99
C ASP A 115 -0.22 -0.35 -5.09
N LEU A 116 -0.93 -0.82 -6.13
CA LEU A 116 -2.37 -0.67 -6.23
C LEU A 116 -3.07 -1.74 -5.39
N VAL A 117 -3.83 -1.29 -4.38
CA VAL A 117 -4.54 -2.16 -3.45
C VAL A 117 -6.01 -1.76 -3.32
N LYS A 118 -6.83 -2.70 -2.86
CA LYS A 118 -8.18 -2.44 -2.34
C LYS A 118 -8.26 -2.93 -0.90
N ILE A 119 -8.63 -2.04 0.02
CA ILE A 119 -8.68 -2.25 1.46
C ILE A 119 -10.04 -1.75 1.95
N GLU A 120 -10.87 -2.62 2.51
CA GLU A 120 -12.21 -2.28 3.05
C GLU A 120 -13.12 -1.50 2.09
N GLY A 121 -13.06 -1.80 0.80
CA GLY A 121 -13.87 -1.11 -0.22
C GLY A 121 -13.15 0.05 -0.90
N ASP A 122 -12.21 0.71 -0.22
CA ASP A 122 -11.39 1.79 -0.76
C ASP A 122 -10.30 1.23 -1.67
N LYS A 123 -10.16 1.79 -2.88
CA LYS A 123 -9.16 1.37 -3.86
C LYS A 123 -8.24 2.53 -4.19
N GLY A 124 -6.94 2.29 -4.12
CA GLY A 124 -5.94 3.34 -4.36
C GLY A 124 -4.51 2.82 -4.32
N ILE A 125 -3.58 3.74 -4.50
CA ILE A 125 -2.14 3.50 -4.51
C ILE A 125 -1.58 3.80 -3.12
N ILE A 126 -0.74 2.92 -2.59
CA ILE A 126 -0.09 3.14 -1.30
C ILE A 126 1.00 4.19 -1.47
N ARG A 127 0.90 5.31 -0.77
CA ARG A 127 1.92 6.37 -0.83
C ARG A 127 2.87 6.38 0.34
N ALA A 128 2.38 6.01 1.52
CA ALA A 128 3.22 5.92 2.70
C ALA A 128 2.63 4.94 3.70
N ILE A 129 3.52 4.24 4.39
CA ILE A 129 3.21 3.43 5.57
C ILE A 129 3.86 4.17 6.75
N ASN A 130 3.07 4.97 7.47
CA ASN A 130 3.55 5.60 8.70
C ASN A 130 3.45 4.59 9.85
N ILE A 131 4.01 4.96 11.00
CA ILE A 131 4.04 4.11 12.19
C ILE A 131 2.63 3.65 12.63
N THR A 132 1.62 4.51 12.55
CA THR A 132 0.25 4.20 13.02
C THR A 132 -0.80 4.18 11.91
N LYS A 133 -0.50 4.76 10.75
CA LYS A 133 -1.47 4.93 9.67
C LYS A 133 -0.84 4.71 8.29
N LEU A 134 -1.65 4.16 7.39
CA LEU A 134 -1.37 4.02 5.97
C LEU A 134 -2.02 5.16 5.18
N LYS A 135 -1.28 5.73 4.24
CA LYS A 135 -1.79 6.71 3.27
C LYS A 135 -2.09 6.03 1.95
N LEU A 136 -3.36 6.00 1.60
CA LEU A 136 -3.89 5.50 0.34
C LEU A 136 -4.32 6.70 -0.52
N GLU A 137 -3.75 6.84 -1.72
CA GLU A 137 -4.20 7.84 -2.69
C GLU A 137 -5.18 7.18 -3.66
N THR A 138 -6.42 7.66 -3.69
CA THR A 138 -7.43 7.19 -4.65
C THR A 138 -7.16 7.76 -6.05
N PHE A 139 -7.84 7.23 -7.06
CA PHE A 139 -7.74 7.73 -8.43
C PHE A 139 -8.31 9.13 -8.63
N ASP A 140 -9.08 9.62 -7.66
CA ASP A 140 -9.63 10.98 -7.63
C ASP A 140 -8.68 11.97 -6.94
N ASN A 141 -7.41 11.58 -6.73
CA ASN A 141 -6.38 12.35 -6.01
C ASN A 141 -6.77 12.71 -4.57
N ILE A 142 -7.53 11.84 -3.89
CA ILE A 142 -7.90 12.00 -2.48
C ILE A 142 -6.97 11.13 -1.64
N ILE A 143 -6.40 11.69 -0.57
CA ILE A 143 -5.60 10.93 0.41
C ILE A 143 -6.54 10.41 1.50
N ILE A 144 -6.68 9.10 1.56
CA ILE A 144 -7.37 8.38 2.64
C ILE A 144 -6.32 7.86 3.62
N GLU A 145 -6.43 8.25 4.88
CA GLU A 145 -5.61 7.71 5.96
C GLU A 145 -6.36 6.57 6.68
N LYS A 146 -5.86 5.34 6.58
CA LYS A 146 -6.39 4.19 7.32
C LYS A 146 -5.48 3.83 8.49
N SER A 147 -6.07 3.38 9.60
CA SER A 147 -5.31 2.91 10.75
C SER A 147 -4.60 1.58 10.40
N ASN A 148 -3.33 1.41 10.77
CA ASN A 148 -2.56 0.21 10.41
C ASN A 148 -3.20 -1.07 10.96
N ALA A 149 -3.77 -1.00 12.18
CA ALA A 149 -4.45 -2.13 12.79
C ALA A 149 -5.65 -2.58 11.97
N GLN A 150 -6.47 -1.62 11.52
CA GLN A 150 -7.63 -1.91 10.67
C GLN A 150 -7.22 -2.48 9.32
N VAL A 151 -6.18 -1.93 8.68
CA VAL A 151 -5.66 -2.45 7.41
C VAL A 151 -5.24 -3.90 7.55
N LEU A 152 -4.45 -4.22 8.58
CA LEU A 152 -3.94 -5.57 8.82
C LEU A 152 -5.05 -6.58 9.13
N SER A 153 -6.10 -6.16 9.85
CA SER A 153 -7.26 -7.02 10.15
C SER A 153 -8.24 -7.18 8.98
N SER A 154 -8.14 -6.31 7.96
CA SER A 154 -9.10 -6.27 6.85
C SER A 154 -8.71 -7.20 5.70
N LYS A 155 -9.68 -7.49 4.82
CA LYS A 155 -9.41 -8.14 3.55
C LYS A 155 -8.64 -7.20 2.62
N ILE A 156 -7.39 -7.55 2.35
CA ILE A 156 -6.51 -6.82 1.42
C ILE A 156 -6.52 -7.53 0.06
N VAL A 157 -6.79 -6.78 -1.01
CA VAL A 157 -6.62 -7.25 -2.39
C VAL A 157 -5.52 -6.44 -3.04
N ASN A 158 -4.35 -7.05 -3.26
CA ASN A 158 -3.25 -6.42 -3.97
C ASN A 158 -3.28 -6.81 -5.45
N TYR A 159 -3.41 -5.83 -6.33
CA TYR A 159 -3.49 -6.02 -7.77
C TYR A 159 -2.10 -6.06 -8.45
N THR A 160 -1.05 -5.68 -7.74
CA THR A 160 0.28 -5.41 -8.30
C THR A 160 1.30 -6.52 -7.99
N ILE A 161 1.08 -7.35 -6.96
CA ILE A 161 1.97 -8.48 -6.58
C ILE A 161 2.34 -9.40 -7.76
N LYS A 162 1.42 -9.63 -8.70
CA LYS A 162 1.66 -10.48 -9.89
C LYS A 162 2.20 -9.73 -11.11
N LEU A 163 2.27 -8.41 -11.06
CA LEU A 163 2.98 -7.61 -12.06
C LEU A 163 4.46 -7.60 -11.66
N GLY A 164 5.10 -8.78 -11.69
CA GLY A 164 6.49 -8.94 -11.28
C GLY A 164 7.37 -7.93 -11.99
N LYS A 165 7.82 -6.91 -11.25
CA LYS A 165 8.54 -5.71 -11.70
C LYS A 165 7.90 -5.04 -12.92
N LYS A 166 7.65 -3.73 -12.85
CA LYS A 166 7.61 -2.94 -14.09
C LYS A 166 8.88 -3.31 -14.86
N LYS A 167 8.75 -4.05 -15.97
CA LYS A 167 9.86 -4.37 -16.86
C LYS A 167 10.43 -3.04 -17.30
N THR A 168 11.55 -2.66 -16.70
CA THR A 168 12.25 -1.43 -17.02
C THR A 168 12.67 -1.50 -18.50
N LEU A 169 12.99 -0.36 -19.12
CA LEU A 169 13.58 -0.33 -20.46
C LEU A 169 14.78 -1.29 -20.58
N GLU A 170 15.51 -1.53 -19.48
CA GLU A 170 16.58 -2.53 -19.41
C GLU A 170 16.11 -3.98 -19.58
N ASP A 171 14.99 -4.38 -18.96
CA ASP A 171 14.42 -5.72 -19.13
C ASP A 171 13.89 -5.92 -20.55
N PHE A 172 13.39 -4.85 -21.16
CA PHE A 172 12.98 -4.84 -22.57
C PHE A 172 14.20 -4.90 -23.51
N LYS A 173 15.26 -4.12 -23.25
CA LYS A 173 16.55 -4.19 -23.94
C LYS A 173 17.15 -5.59 -23.87
N LYS A 174 17.24 -6.19 -22.68
CA LYS A 174 17.73 -7.56 -22.49
C LYS A 174 16.92 -8.57 -23.31
N LYS A 175 15.61 -8.38 -23.45
CA LYS A 175 14.76 -9.32 -24.19
C LYS A 175 14.84 -9.17 -25.70
N ILE A 176 15.12 -7.96 -26.20
CA ILE A 176 15.36 -7.68 -27.62
C ILE A 176 16.80 -8.03 -28.05
N LEU A 177 17.77 -7.88 -27.14
CA LEU A 177 19.18 -8.17 -27.38
C LEU A 177 19.56 -9.63 -27.04
N ALA A 178 18.73 -10.36 -26.29
CA ALA A 178 18.89 -11.80 -26.05
C ALA A 178 19.14 -12.63 -27.33
N PRO A 179 18.50 -12.38 -28.49
CA PRO A 179 18.83 -13.07 -29.73
C PRO A 179 20.20 -12.69 -30.34
N GLN A 180 20.83 -11.59 -29.94
CA GLN A 180 22.19 -11.21 -30.39
C GLN A 180 23.28 -11.98 -29.63
N ASP A 181 23.06 -12.31 -28.35
CA ASP A 181 24.03 -13.01 -27.50
C ASP A 181 24.10 -14.53 -27.75
N ILE A 182 23.12 -15.11 -28.48
CA ILE A 182 23.03 -16.56 -28.74
C ILE A 182 23.60 -16.94 -30.13
N GLY A 183 24.36 -16.04 -30.79
CA GLY A 183 25.27 -16.44 -31.87
C GLY A 183 24.73 -16.41 -33.31
N PHE A 184 23.83 -15.49 -33.65
CA PHE A 184 23.54 -15.16 -35.06
C PHE A 184 24.42 -14.01 -35.56
N LYS A 185 25.68 -14.31 -35.85
CA LYS A 185 26.71 -13.33 -36.29
C LYS A 185 26.65 -12.98 -37.79
N GLY A 186 25.48 -13.09 -38.45
CA GLY A 186 25.42 -13.10 -39.92
C GLY A 186 24.54 -12.06 -40.62
N ILE A 187 23.75 -11.23 -39.92
CA ILE A 187 22.73 -10.39 -40.61
C ILE A 187 22.79 -8.90 -40.21
N TYR A 188 23.74 -8.48 -39.37
CA TYR A 188 23.78 -7.09 -38.87
C TYR A 188 25.02 -6.30 -39.25
N GLU A 189 25.72 -6.68 -40.33
CA GLU A 189 26.90 -5.95 -40.80
C GLU A 189 26.57 -4.78 -41.76
N ASP A 190 25.32 -4.67 -42.22
CA ASP A 190 24.88 -3.60 -43.16
C ASP A 190 24.02 -2.47 -42.55
N LEU A 191 23.81 -2.43 -41.24
CA LEU A 191 22.88 -1.47 -40.60
C LEU A 191 23.58 -0.36 -39.79
N SER A 192 24.86 -0.09 -40.05
CA SER A 192 25.63 0.96 -39.38
C SER A 192 25.10 2.38 -39.64
N SER A 193 24.40 2.60 -40.75
CA SER A 193 23.70 3.84 -41.09
C SER A 193 22.27 3.93 -40.51
N SER A 194 21.64 2.82 -40.13
CA SER A 194 20.29 2.76 -39.56
C SER A 194 20.27 2.88 -38.03
N LYS A 195 21.40 2.62 -37.36
CA LYS A 195 21.48 2.61 -35.89
C LYS A 195 21.19 3.98 -35.27
N ASN A 196 21.67 5.05 -35.89
CA ASN A 196 21.45 6.42 -35.40
C ASN A 196 20.02 6.89 -35.67
N GLU A 197 19.42 6.53 -36.80
CA GLU A 197 18.03 6.86 -37.14
C GLU A 197 17.04 6.09 -36.25
N PHE A 198 17.34 4.83 -35.92
CA PHE A 198 16.57 4.03 -34.99
C PHE A 198 16.68 4.54 -33.54
N GLU A 199 17.88 4.94 -33.10
CA GLU A 199 18.12 5.57 -31.80
C GLU A 199 17.38 6.92 -31.68
N ASP A 200 17.43 7.77 -32.71
CA ASP A 200 16.72 9.05 -32.73
C ASP A 200 15.19 8.87 -32.80
N ASN A 201 14.70 7.88 -33.55
CA ASN A 201 13.28 7.53 -33.60
C ASN A 201 12.79 6.93 -32.27
N LEU A 202 13.62 6.12 -31.59
CA LEU A 202 13.33 5.64 -30.23
C LEU A 202 13.31 6.77 -29.22
N LYS A 203 14.24 7.72 -29.33
CA LYS A 203 14.34 8.87 -28.44
C LYS A 203 13.17 9.84 -28.64
N LYS A 204 12.81 10.14 -29.89
CA LYS A 204 11.61 10.93 -30.24
C LYS A 204 10.31 10.24 -29.86
N ALA A 205 10.21 8.92 -30.06
CA ALA A 205 9.09 8.13 -29.56
C ALA A 205 9.01 8.23 -28.02
N TYR A 206 10.11 8.00 -27.31
CA TYR A 206 10.17 8.09 -25.86
C TYR A 206 9.86 9.49 -25.32
N GLU A 207 10.39 10.55 -25.93
CA GLU A 207 10.12 11.95 -25.57
C GLU A 207 8.66 12.34 -25.87
N SER A 208 8.06 11.78 -26.93
CA SER A 208 6.63 11.91 -27.22
C SER A 208 5.73 11.17 -26.20
N PHE A 209 6.24 10.08 -25.60
CA PHE A 209 5.56 9.35 -24.53
C PHE A 209 5.80 9.95 -23.13
N SER A 210 6.85 10.75 -22.95
CA SER A 210 7.30 11.27 -21.64
C SER A 210 6.65 12.59 -21.21
N THR A 211 5.89 13.29 -22.06
CA THR A 211 5.41 14.65 -21.76
C THR A 211 3.89 14.84 -21.80
N LYS A 212 3.11 13.78 -21.98
CA LYS A 212 1.64 13.90 -21.96
C LYS A 212 0.99 12.74 -21.24
N TYR A 213 0.08 13.07 -20.34
CA TYR A 213 -0.71 12.15 -19.53
C TYR A 213 -1.47 11.16 -20.44
N TYR A 214 -0.89 10.00 -20.73
CA TYR A 214 -1.62 8.93 -21.41
C TYR A 214 -2.44 8.16 -20.38
N PRO A 215 -3.76 7.98 -20.58
CA PRO A 215 -4.53 7.12 -19.71
C PRO A 215 -3.94 5.71 -19.76
N LYS A 216 -3.69 5.13 -18.58
CA LYS A 216 -3.13 3.79 -18.43
C LYS A 216 -3.98 2.80 -19.23
N LEU A 217 -3.37 2.17 -20.25
CA LEU A 217 -4.04 1.15 -21.05
C LEU A 217 -4.01 -0.17 -20.29
N TYR A 218 -5.18 -0.62 -19.85
CA TYR A 218 -5.36 -1.90 -19.18
C TYR A 218 -5.56 -3.00 -20.21
N ASN A 219 -4.76 -4.06 -20.09
CA ASN A 219 -4.78 -5.22 -20.97
C ASN A 219 -5.19 -6.45 -20.16
N PHE A 220 -6.33 -7.04 -20.52
CA PHE A 220 -6.80 -8.30 -19.94
C PHE A 220 -6.84 -9.38 -21.02
N THR A 221 -6.24 -10.52 -20.75
CA THR A 221 -6.25 -11.66 -21.67
C THR A 221 -6.78 -12.90 -21.00
N PHE A 222 -7.63 -13.63 -21.70
CA PHE A 222 -8.11 -14.95 -21.28
C PHE A 222 -8.14 -15.90 -22.47
N ARG A 223 -8.20 -17.20 -22.21
CA ARG A 223 -8.24 -18.24 -23.24
C ARG A 223 -9.54 -19.01 -23.13
N MET A 224 -10.09 -19.39 -24.27
CA MET A 224 -11.26 -20.26 -24.35
C MET A 224 -11.04 -21.36 -25.39
N ALA A 225 -11.57 -22.54 -25.09
CA ALA A 225 -11.54 -23.70 -25.98
C ALA A 225 -12.72 -23.66 -26.95
N PHE A 226 -12.43 -23.87 -28.23
CA PHE A 226 -13.41 -23.91 -29.31
C PHE A 226 -13.45 -25.30 -29.93
N PRO A 227 -14.64 -25.79 -30.32
CA PRO A 227 -14.77 -27.04 -31.04
C PRO A 227 -14.24 -26.89 -32.47
N TYR A 228 -13.69 -27.97 -33.04
CA TYR A 228 -13.31 -28.02 -34.45
C TYR A 228 -14.52 -27.90 -35.38
N ARG A 229 -15.61 -28.58 -35.03
CA ARG A 229 -16.83 -28.60 -35.84
C ARG A 229 -17.48 -27.21 -35.84
N GLY A 230 -17.63 -26.64 -37.03
CA GLY A 230 -18.25 -25.33 -37.21
C GLY A 230 -17.43 -24.14 -36.74
N PHE A 231 -16.13 -24.34 -36.45
CA PHE A 231 -15.25 -23.29 -35.95
C PHE A 231 -15.33 -21.99 -36.76
N ARG A 232 -15.37 -22.10 -38.09
CA ARG A 232 -15.46 -20.93 -39.00
C ARG A 232 -16.74 -20.12 -38.75
N VAL A 233 -17.88 -20.77 -38.62
CA VAL A 233 -19.15 -20.07 -38.35
C VAL A 233 -19.17 -19.47 -36.95
N ILE A 234 -18.63 -20.19 -35.97
CA ILE A 234 -18.52 -19.72 -34.59
C ILE A 234 -17.60 -18.49 -34.51
N ILE A 235 -16.44 -18.51 -35.17
CA ILE A 235 -15.48 -17.41 -35.10
C ILE A 235 -15.98 -16.16 -35.82
N ASP A 236 -16.74 -16.31 -36.89
CA ASP A 236 -17.39 -15.18 -37.58
C ASP A 236 -18.41 -14.49 -36.66
N LYS A 237 -19.26 -15.27 -35.97
CA LYS A 237 -20.18 -14.72 -34.95
C LYS A 237 -19.46 -14.06 -33.77
N VAL A 238 -18.32 -14.61 -33.35
CA VAL A 238 -17.48 -14.00 -32.31
C VAL A 238 -16.85 -12.69 -32.81
N ALA A 239 -16.49 -12.59 -34.09
CA ALA A 239 -15.98 -11.36 -34.68
C ALA A 239 -17.04 -10.25 -34.73
N GLU A 240 -18.29 -10.60 -35.05
CA GLU A 240 -19.46 -9.71 -34.97
C GLU A 240 -19.71 -9.24 -33.54
N LEU A 241 -19.65 -10.16 -32.56
CA LEU A 241 -19.76 -9.81 -31.13
C LEU A 241 -18.68 -8.79 -30.73
N CYS A 242 -17.43 -9.01 -31.12
CA CYS A 242 -16.33 -8.07 -30.84
C CYS A 242 -16.61 -6.68 -31.44
N ALA A 243 -17.21 -6.60 -32.63
CA ALA A 243 -17.60 -5.34 -33.25
C ALA A 243 -18.73 -4.65 -32.45
N SER A 244 -19.75 -5.38 -32.01
CA SER A 244 -20.84 -4.84 -31.19
C SER A 244 -20.35 -4.21 -29.88
N TYR A 245 -19.36 -4.83 -29.23
CA TYR A 245 -18.75 -4.29 -28.00
C TYR A 245 -17.93 -3.01 -28.23
N GLN A 246 -17.41 -2.81 -29.45
CA GLN A 246 -16.76 -1.56 -29.85
C GLN A 246 -17.80 -0.47 -30.12
N GLU A 247 -18.87 -0.77 -30.86
CA GLU A 247 -19.96 0.16 -31.19
C GLU A 247 -20.70 0.66 -29.96
N LYS A 248 -20.95 -0.22 -28.98
CA LYS A 248 -21.51 0.14 -27.67
C LYS A 248 -20.56 0.97 -26.80
N ASN A 249 -19.37 1.30 -27.32
CA ASN A 249 -18.33 2.08 -26.65
C ASN A 249 -17.94 1.51 -25.27
N ILE A 250 -18.07 0.18 -25.11
CA ILE A 250 -17.79 -0.51 -23.85
C ILE A 250 -16.29 -0.47 -23.62
N PHE A 251 -15.47 -1.05 -24.49
CA PHE A 251 -14.02 -1.07 -24.31
C PHE A 251 -13.27 0.07 -25.04
N ARG A 252 -13.96 0.85 -25.89
CA ARG A 252 -13.40 1.82 -26.87
C ARG A 252 -12.51 1.21 -27.95
N ILE A 253 -11.70 0.22 -27.58
CA ILE A 253 -10.86 -0.56 -28.49
C ILE A 253 -11.55 -1.90 -28.72
N LYS A 254 -11.58 -2.36 -29.98
CA LYS A 254 -12.13 -3.65 -30.36
C LYS A 254 -11.45 -4.77 -29.56
N PRO A 255 -12.19 -5.67 -28.91
CA PRO A 255 -11.65 -6.93 -28.43
C PRO A 255 -10.90 -7.65 -29.56
N GLN A 256 -9.66 -8.04 -29.30
CA GLN A 256 -8.85 -8.81 -30.25
C GLN A 256 -8.87 -10.28 -29.85
N PHE A 257 -8.72 -11.17 -30.82
CA PHE A 257 -8.57 -12.59 -30.56
C PHE A 257 -7.53 -13.21 -31.50
N ASP A 258 -6.73 -14.12 -30.95
CA ASP A 258 -5.66 -14.84 -31.64
C ASP A 258 -5.87 -16.34 -31.44
N ILE A 259 -5.68 -17.16 -32.49
CA ILE A 259 -5.67 -18.62 -32.35
C ILE A 259 -4.26 -19.03 -31.88
N VAL A 260 -4.18 -19.80 -30.80
CA VAL A 260 -2.91 -20.07 -30.10
C VAL A 260 -2.53 -21.54 -30.07
N ASP A 261 -3.51 -22.45 -30.14
CA ASP A 261 -3.26 -23.89 -30.09
C ASP A 261 -4.34 -24.66 -30.88
N TYR A 262 -3.96 -25.81 -31.44
CA TYR A 262 -4.77 -26.69 -32.27
C TYR A 262 -4.65 -28.15 -31.80
N ASN A 263 -4.56 -28.39 -30.50
CA ASN A 263 -4.36 -29.73 -29.96
C ASN A 263 -5.71 -30.48 -29.82
N ILE A 264 -6.23 -30.66 -28.61
CA ILE A 264 -7.52 -31.35 -28.37
C ILE A 264 -8.74 -30.47 -28.74
N SER A 265 -8.55 -29.15 -28.73
CA SER A 265 -9.54 -28.14 -29.12
C SER A 265 -8.80 -26.91 -29.66
N ILE A 266 -9.49 -26.05 -30.39
CA ILE A 266 -8.89 -24.81 -30.89
C ILE A 266 -8.86 -23.81 -29.74
N ALA A 267 -7.69 -23.47 -29.23
CA ALA A 267 -7.55 -22.48 -28.16
C ALA A 267 -7.50 -21.07 -28.75
N VAL A 268 -8.50 -20.25 -28.44
CA VAL A 268 -8.56 -18.85 -28.84
C VAL A 268 -8.25 -17.97 -27.63
N LYS A 269 -7.27 -17.08 -27.78
CA LYS A 269 -6.89 -16.10 -26.77
C LYS A 269 -7.55 -14.77 -27.09
N PHE A 270 -8.38 -14.29 -26.18
CA PHE A 270 -8.99 -12.97 -26.24
C PHE A 270 -8.12 -11.93 -25.54
N ARG A 271 -8.15 -10.70 -26.04
CA ARG A 271 -7.46 -9.54 -25.50
C ARG A 271 -8.43 -8.37 -25.45
N LEU A 272 -8.74 -7.94 -24.24
CA LEU A 272 -9.56 -6.77 -23.94
C LEU A 272 -8.64 -5.62 -23.57
N LEU A 273 -8.73 -4.52 -24.32
CA LEU A 273 -7.95 -3.31 -24.11
C LEU A 273 -8.88 -2.18 -23.73
N THR A 274 -8.62 -1.49 -22.63
CA THR A 274 -9.42 -0.33 -22.22
C THR A 274 -8.59 0.66 -21.42
N PHE A 275 -8.96 1.92 -21.50
CA PHE A 275 -8.39 3.00 -20.69
C PHE A 275 -9.02 3.09 -19.28
N ASN A 276 -10.08 2.32 -19.03
CA ASN A 276 -10.77 2.27 -17.73
C ASN A 276 -10.84 0.82 -17.22
N ALA A 277 -10.09 0.54 -16.16
CA ALA A 277 -10.03 -0.78 -15.53
C ALA A 277 -11.38 -1.30 -15.04
N GLN A 278 -12.30 -0.42 -14.61
CA GLN A 278 -13.60 -0.79 -14.07
C GLN A 278 -14.47 -1.48 -15.14
N LYS A 279 -14.31 -1.08 -16.40
CA LYS A 279 -15.00 -1.69 -17.55
C LYS A 279 -14.54 -3.13 -17.81
N ILE A 280 -13.28 -3.48 -17.52
CA ILE A 280 -12.85 -4.90 -17.56
C ILE A 280 -13.64 -5.67 -16.51
N PHE A 281 -13.68 -5.23 -15.25
CA PHE A 281 -14.36 -5.99 -14.20
C PHE A 281 -15.87 -6.13 -14.45
N GLU A 282 -16.52 -5.12 -15.01
CA GLU A 282 -17.96 -5.13 -15.25
C GLU A 282 -18.36 -5.94 -16.49
N PHE A 283 -17.61 -5.82 -17.59
CA PHE A 283 -18.01 -6.36 -18.89
C PHE A 283 -17.22 -7.59 -19.32
N GLN A 284 -16.09 -7.91 -18.70
CA GLN A 284 -15.34 -9.13 -19.03
C GLN A 284 -16.14 -10.41 -18.76
N PRO A 285 -16.83 -10.56 -17.61
CA PRO A 285 -17.66 -11.75 -17.38
C PRO A 285 -18.77 -11.88 -18.43
N LYS A 286 -19.46 -10.78 -18.73
CA LYS A 286 -20.53 -10.72 -19.74
C LYS A 286 -20.01 -11.09 -21.14
N PHE A 287 -18.87 -10.53 -21.54
CA PHE A 287 -18.25 -10.85 -22.83
C PHE A 287 -17.84 -12.33 -22.91
N ALA A 288 -17.27 -12.90 -21.85
CA ALA A 288 -16.93 -14.32 -21.83
C ALA A 288 -18.18 -15.21 -21.92
N ASP A 289 -19.26 -14.83 -21.25
CA ASP A 289 -20.54 -15.54 -21.27
C ASP A 289 -21.22 -15.47 -22.65
N ASP A 290 -21.18 -14.31 -23.31
CA ASP A 290 -21.67 -14.13 -24.68
C ASP A 290 -20.90 -15.02 -25.67
N VAL A 291 -19.56 -15.08 -25.56
CA VAL A 291 -18.74 -15.98 -26.39
C VAL A 291 -19.06 -17.44 -26.08
N PHE A 292 -19.26 -17.79 -24.81
CA PHE A 292 -19.63 -19.15 -24.40
C PHE A 292 -20.98 -19.57 -24.98
N ASN A 293 -21.98 -18.69 -24.93
CA ASN A 293 -23.31 -18.93 -25.50
C ASN A 293 -23.23 -19.18 -27.02
N ILE A 294 -22.43 -18.41 -27.76
CA ILE A 294 -22.21 -18.64 -29.20
C ILE A 294 -21.67 -20.06 -29.47
N ILE A 295 -20.68 -20.50 -28.68
CA ILE A 295 -20.11 -21.85 -28.80
C ILE A 295 -21.15 -22.92 -28.47
N HIS A 296 -21.94 -22.71 -27.41
CA HIS A 296 -22.88 -23.72 -26.92
C HIS A 296 -24.12 -23.86 -27.82
N THR A 297 -24.68 -22.75 -28.31
CA THR A 297 -25.80 -22.77 -29.26
C THR A 297 -25.46 -23.55 -30.53
N TYR A 298 -24.21 -23.43 -31.02
CA TYR A 298 -23.77 -24.16 -32.21
C TYR A 298 -23.55 -25.66 -31.96
N LYS A 299 -23.39 -26.09 -30.71
CA LYS A 299 -23.19 -27.50 -30.37
C LYS A 299 -24.50 -28.30 -30.37
N ILE A 300 -25.64 -27.61 -30.27
CA ILE A 300 -26.98 -28.19 -30.16
C ILE A 300 -27.72 -28.21 -31.52
N SER A 301 -27.25 -27.43 -32.50
CA SER A 301 -27.72 -27.43 -33.91
C SER A 301 -26.95 -28.42 -34.79
#